data_AF-A0AA39ZB02-F1
#
_entry.id   AF-A0AA39ZB02-F1
#
_cell.length_a   1.000
_cell.length_b   1.000
_cell.length_c   1.000
_cell.angle_alpha   90.00
_cell.angle_beta   90.00
_cell.angle_gamma   90.00
#
_symmetry.space_group_name_H-M   'P 1'
#
loop_
_entity.id
_entity.type
_entity.pdbx_description
1 polymer ?
#
loop_
_entity_poly.entity_id
_entity_poly.type
_entity_poly.pdbx_seq_one_letter_code
_entity_poly.pdbx_strand_id
1 'polypeptide(L)'
;MLVSLYNSWCPCLPPFHFLRVLEYYDEWGHLMRYLFKSRIQLAIHYDNLNVPQRRKIWRNFLTRLKEIDPKSIDSEDIYDNLDDFAKMDLNGYAIRNAITTARQLAKHKNEVVSSSHLQYAIEVASNFDDYIKNVREGLTDEELARDGGYR
;
A
#
# COMPACT_ATOMS: atom_id res chain seq x y z
N MET A 1 -31.22 1.01 -27.79
CA MET A 1 -31.21 0.01 -26.69
C MET A 1 -29.75 -0.28 -26.30
N LEU A 2 -29.01 0.71 -25.82
CA LEU A 2 -28.39 0.67 -24.47
C LEU A 2 -28.05 2.09 -23.92
N VAL A 3 -28.57 3.15 -24.54
CA VAL A 3 -28.39 4.55 -24.07
C VAL A 3 -29.62 5.06 -23.29
N SER A 4 -30.71 4.28 -23.24
CA SER A 4 -31.99 4.70 -22.65
C SER A 4 -32.24 4.23 -21.21
N LEU A 5 -31.28 3.54 -20.57
CA LEU A 5 -31.41 3.06 -19.18
C LEU A 5 -30.48 3.75 -18.18
N TYR A 6 -29.64 4.69 -18.64
CA TYR A 6 -28.78 5.46 -17.74
C TYR A 6 -29.45 6.75 -17.22
N ASN A 7 -30.48 7.25 -17.90
CA ASN A 7 -31.11 8.55 -17.63
C ASN A 7 -32.37 8.51 -16.73
N SER A 8 -32.76 7.36 -16.21
CA SER A 8 -34.01 7.20 -15.44
C SER A 8 -33.84 7.18 -13.91
N TRP A 9 -32.60 7.25 -13.40
CA TRP A 9 -32.33 7.34 -11.97
C TRP A 9 -31.31 8.45 -11.71
N CYS A 10 -31.80 9.56 -11.13
CA CYS A 10 -31.07 10.72 -10.59
C CYS A 10 -30.72 11.87 -11.58
N PRO A 11 -31.59 12.90 -11.73
CA PRO A 11 -31.36 14.02 -12.66
C PRO A 11 -30.64 15.26 -12.07
N CYS A 12 -29.99 15.20 -10.90
CA CYS A 12 -29.45 16.41 -10.24
C CYS A 12 -28.03 16.30 -9.67
N LEU A 13 -27.06 15.74 -10.38
CA LEU A 13 -25.64 15.91 -10.01
C LEU A 13 -24.83 16.56 -11.15
N PRO A 14 -24.32 17.80 -10.96
CA PRO A 14 -23.47 18.46 -11.95
C PRO A 14 -22.06 17.83 -12.01
N PRO A 15 -21.31 18.04 -13.12
CA PRO A 15 -20.08 17.29 -13.44
C PRO A 15 -18.83 17.68 -12.62
N PHE A 16 -18.97 18.55 -11.63
CA PHE A 16 -17.88 18.97 -10.76
C PHE A 16 -18.23 18.61 -9.34
N HIS A 17 -17.75 17.48 -8.83
CA HIS A 17 -17.55 17.24 -7.39
C HIS A 17 -16.84 15.90 -7.15
N PHE A 18 -15.66 15.72 -7.74
CA PHE A 18 -14.78 14.63 -7.31
C PHE A 18 -14.27 14.85 -5.86
N LEU A 19 -14.31 16.10 -5.38
CA LEU A 19 -13.85 16.50 -4.04
C LEU A 19 -14.93 16.43 -2.94
N ARG A 20 -16.23 16.24 -3.26
CA ARG A 20 -17.27 16.00 -2.23
C ARG A 20 -17.54 14.52 -1.95
N VAL A 21 -16.89 13.63 -2.68
CA VAL A 21 -17.04 12.20 -2.41
C VAL A 21 -16.27 11.83 -1.14
N LEU A 22 -15.15 12.49 -0.84
CA LEU A 22 -14.36 12.16 0.35
C LEU A 22 -15.02 12.59 1.68
N GLU A 23 -15.76 13.70 1.72
CA GLU A 23 -16.52 14.12 2.92
C GLU A 23 -17.66 13.13 3.26
N TYR A 24 -18.20 12.38 2.28
CA TYR A 24 -19.26 11.38 2.50
C TYR A 24 -18.73 10.02 2.98
N TYR A 25 -17.42 9.77 2.92
CA TYR A 25 -16.84 8.46 3.29
C TYR A 25 -16.42 8.36 4.77
N ASP A 26 -16.39 9.46 5.52
CA ASP A 26 -15.90 9.45 6.89
C ASP A 26 -16.92 8.86 7.88
N GLU A 27 -18.21 9.19 7.72
CA GLU A 27 -19.31 8.55 8.47
C GLU A 27 -19.42 7.05 8.17
N TRP A 28 -19.08 6.66 6.93
CA TRP A 28 -19.14 5.27 6.51
C TRP A 28 -17.95 4.45 7.01
N GLY A 29 -16.76 5.05 7.21
CA GLY A 29 -15.62 4.35 7.79
C GLY A 29 -15.92 3.77 9.18
N HIS A 30 -16.67 4.52 10.01
CA HIS A 30 -17.09 4.08 11.33
C HIS A 30 -18.16 2.98 11.26
N LEU A 31 -19.19 3.16 10.44
CA LEU A 31 -20.23 2.16 10.25
C LEU A 31 -19.66 0.86 9.66
N MET A 32 -18.74 0.96 8.68
CA MET A 32 -18.01 -0.18 8.14
C MET A 32 -17.26 -0.91 9.25
N ARG A 33 -16.52 -0.22 10.12
CA ARG A 33 -15.83 -0.86 11.25
C ARG A 33 -16.78 -1.66 12.16
N TYR A 34 -17.99 -1.18 12.42
CA TYR A 34 -19.00 -1.90 13.22
C TYR A 34 -19.65 -3.07 12.45
N LEU A 35 -19.97 -2.88 11.16
CA LEU A 35 -20.56 -3.91 10.30
C LEU A 35 -19.57 -5.04 9.95
N PHE A 36 -18.27 -4.73 9.85
CA PHE A 36 -17.23 -5.74 9.68
C PHE A 36 -17.02 -6.53 10.97
N LYS A 37 -17.00 -5.88 12.14
CA LYS A 37 -16.87 -6.58 13.44
C LYS A 37 -17.99 -7.62 13.68
N SER A 38 -19.23 -7.33 13.29
CA SER A 38 -20.35 -8.26 13.49
C SER A 38 -20.32 -9.49 12.57
N ARG A 39 -19.50 -9.47 11.51
CA ARG A 39 -19.38 -10.55 10.51
C ARG A 39 -18.02 -11.24 10.51
N ILE A 40 -17.09 -10.83 11.37
CA ILE A 40 -15.81 -11.54 11.57
C ILE A 40 -16.05 -12.68 12.56
N GLN A 41 -16.29 -13.88 12.03
CA GLN A 41 -16.47 -15.10 12.83
C GLN A 41 -15.13 -15.73 13.29
N LEU A 42 -14.01 -15.33 12.66
CA LEU A 42 -12.67 -15.80 12.99
C LEU A 42 -11.67 -14.65 12.89
N ALA A 43 -11.03 -14.32 14.01
CA ALA A 43 -9.89 -13.41 14.05
C ALA A 43 -8.60 -14.24 14.06
N ILE A 44 -7.91 -14.31 12.93
CA ILE A 44 -6.61 -14.97 12.84
C ILE A 44 -5.55 -13.94 13.25
N HIS A 45 -4.88 -14.19 14.37
CA HIS A 45 -3.71 -13.43 14.75
C HIS A 45 -2.53 -13.89 13.88
N TYR A 46 -1.92 -12.95 13.16
CA TYR A 46 -0.67 -13.19 12.47
C TYR A 46 0.44 -12.54 13.27
N ASP A 47 1.36 -13.36 13.77
CA ASP A 47 2.56 -12.86 14.43
C ASP A 47 3.39 -12.04 13.45
N ASN A 48 4.17 -11.10 13.98
CA ASN A 48 5.14 -10.36 13.17
C ASN A 48 6.11 -11.35 12.51
N LEU A 49 6.37 -11.10 11.22
CA LEU A 49 7.22 -11.97 10.41
C LEU A 49 8.64 -11.97 10.98
N ASN A 50 9.20 -13.13 11.27
CA ASN A 50 10.62 -13.23 11.62
C ASN A 50 11.52 -13.07 10.37
N VAL A 51 12.81 -12.83 10.59
CA VAL A 51 13.79 -12.63 9.50
C VAL A 51 13.78 -13.79 8.48
N PRO A 52 13.80 -15.08 8.90
CA PRO A 52 13.69 -16.20 7.96
C PRO A 52 12.40 -16.20 7.12
N GLN A 53 11.26 -15.84 7.71
CA GLN A 53 9.98 -15.73 7.01
C GLN A 53 10.00 -14.58 6.01
N ARG A 54 10.54 -13.40 6.38
CA ARG A 54 10.72 -12.27 5.46
C ARG A 54 11.62 -12.64 4.29
N ARG A 55 12.76 -13.30 4.55
CA ARG A 55 13.66 -13.82 3.49
C ARG A 55 12.91 -14.74 2.53
N LYS A 56 12.07 -15.64 3.04
CA LYS A 56 11.25 -16.55 2.21
C LYS A 56 10.23 -15.79 1.37
N ILE A 57 9.57 -14.79 1.94
CA ILE A 57 8.60 -13.95 1.23
C ILE A 57 9.27 -13.18 0.10
N TRP A 58 10.41 -12.52 0.38
CA TRP A 58 11.21 -11.85 -0.63
C TRP A 58 11.58 -12.80 -1.77
N ARG A 59 12.16 -13.96 -1.46
CA ARG A 59 12.51 -14.98 -2.46
C ARG A 59 11.31 -15.40 -3.30
N ASN A 60 10.16 -15.66 -2.69
CA ASN A 60 8.95 -16.06 -3.42
C ASN A 60 8.51 -15.00 -4.43
N PHE A 61 8.54 -13.72 -4.06
CA PHE A 61 8.17 -12.64 -4.98
C PHE A 61 9.20 -12.43 -6.09
N LEU A 62 10.49 -12.48 -5.76
CA LEU A 62 11.58 -12.34 -6.73
C LEU A 62 11.60 -13.51 -7.73
N THR A 63 11.39 -14.74 -7.28
CA THR A 63 11.26 -15.91 -8.16
C THR A 63 10.09 -15.74 -9.13
N ARG A 64 8.91 -15.36 -8.63
CA ARG A 64 7.74 -15.11 -9.49
C ARG A 64 7.99 -13.99 -10.50
N LEU A 65 8.70 -12.93 -10.09
CA LEU A 65 9.06 -11.85 -11.00
C LEU A 65 9.99 -12.34 -12.11
N LYS A 66 10.98 -13.17 -11.76
CA LYS A 66 11.90 -13.80 -12.72
C LYS A 66 11.19 -14.74 -13.69
N GLU A 67 10.18 -15.48 -13.23
CA GLU A 67 9.37 -16.36 -14.09
C GLU A 67 8.55 -15.57 -15.13
N ILE A 68 8.03 -14.39 -14.74
CA ILE A 68 7.22 -13.54 -15.62
C ILE A 68 8.10 -12.79 -16.63
N ASP A 69 9.22 -12.24 -16.16
CA ASP A 69 10.14 -11.46 -16.99
C ASP A 69 11.60 -11.67 -16.56
N PRO A 70 12.27 -12.70 -17.12
CA PRO A 70 13.63 -13.07 -16.73
C PRO A 70 14.69 -12.01 -17.00
N LYS A 71 14.44 -11.08 -17.93
CA LYS A 71 15.41 -10.05 -18.34
C LYS A 71 15.23 -8.73 -17.58
N SER A 72 14.11 -8.57 -16.88
CA SER A 72 13.81 -7.34 -16.13
C SER A 72 14.54 -7.21 -14.81
N ILE A 73 15.26 -8.24 -14.36
CA ILE A 73 15.84 -8.30 -13.02
C ILE A 73 17.31 -8.71 -13.04
N ASP A 74 18.13 -7.96 -12.32
CA ASP A 74 19.48 -8.38 -11.95
C ASP A 74 19.37 -9.30 -10.73
N SER A 75 19.22 -10.60 -11.00
CA SER A 75 18.98 -11.55 -9.92
C SER A 75 20.19 -11.74 -9.01
N GLU A 76 21.41 -11.60 -9.53
CA GLU A 76 22.63 -11.86 -8.76
C GLU A 76 22.80 -10.79 -7.67
N ASP A 77 22.76 -9.51 -8.07
CA ASP A 77 22.84 -8.37 -7.15
C ASP A 77 21.74 -8.37 -6.08
N ILE A 78 20.50 -8.71 -6.44
CA ILE A 78 19.39 -8.75 -5.47
C ILE A 78 19.52 -9.92 -4.50
N TYR A 79 19.97 -11.10 -4.96
CA TYR A 79 20.12 -12.26 -4.09
C TYR A 79 21.26 -12.08 -3.09
N ASP A 80 22.33 -11.38 -3.46
CA ASP A 80 23.44 -11.05 -2.56
C ASP A 80 23.01 -10.10 -1.43
N ASN A 81 22.13 -9.15 -1.73
CA ASN A 81 21.58 -8.19 -0.76
C ASN A 81 20.31 -8.68 -0.04
N LEU A 82 19.83 -9.89 -0.35
CA LEU A 82 18.56 -10.42 0.18
C LEU A 82 18.54 -10.47 1.71
N ASP A 83 19.69 -10.73 2.31
CA ASP A 83 19.85 -10.84 3.75
C ASP A 83 19.64 -9.52 4.47
N ASP A 84 20.02 -8.40 3.84
CA ASP A 84 19.79 -7.07 4.39
C ASP A 84 18.34 -6.66 4.26
N PHE A 85 17.68 -6.96 3.13
CA PHE A 85 16.24 -6.75 2.98
C PHE A 85 15.41 -7.60 3.94
N ALA A 86 15.89 -8.78 4.33
CA ALA A 86 15.20 -9.64 5.29
C ALA A 86 15.29 -9.13 6.74
N LYS A 87 16.36 -8.39 7.08
CA LYS A 87 16.54 -7.78 8.41
C LYS A 87 15.56 -6.63 8.65
N MET A 88 15.21 -5.88 7.60
CA MET A 88 14.23 -4.79 7.67
C MET A 88 12.86 -5.30 8.15
N ASP A 89 12.21 -4.57 9.07
CA ASP A 89 10.94 -4.96 9.68
C ASP A 89 9.75 -4.63 8.77
N LEU A 90 9.70 -5.29 7.62
CA LEU A 90 8.67 -5.09 6.61
C LEU A 90 7.63 -6.20 6.66
N ASN A 91 6.35 -5.82 6.63
CA ASN A 91 5.26 -6.77 6.44
C ASN A 91 5.21 -7.26 4.97
N GLY A 92 4.49 -8.35 4.71
CA GLY A 92 4.40 -8.93 3.36
C GLY A 92 3.78 -7.99 2.31
N TYR A 93 2.93 -7.05 2.74
CA TYR A 93 2.33 -6.04 1.88
C TYR A 93 3.34 -4.96 1.48
N ALA A 94 4.11 -4.45 2.44
CA ALA A 94 5.19 -3.50 2.22
C ALA A 94 6.27 -4.08 1.29
N ILE A 95 6.65 -5.35 1.48
CA ILE A 95 7.59 -6.06 0.58
C ILE A 95 7.05 -6.07 -0.86
N ARG A 96 5.78 -6.45 -1.05
CA ARG A 96 5.16 -6.48 -2.39
C ARG A 96 5.15 -5.10 -3.05
N ASN A 97 4.82 -4.06 -2.27
CA ASN A 97 4.77 -2.70 -2.77
C ASN A 97 6.17 -2.21 -3.14
N ALA A 98 7.18 -2.45 -2.30
CA ALA A 98 8.57 -2.12 -2.58
C ALA A 98 9.03 -2.73 -3.92
N ILE A 99 8.75 -4.02 -4.18
CA ILE A 99 9.08 -4.68 -5.46
C ILE A 99 8.35 -4.02 -6.63
N THR A 100 7.07 -3.69 -6.46
CA THR A 100 6.26 -3.06 -7.50
C THR A 100 6.80 -1.67 -7.87
N THR A 101 7.11 -0.87 -6.86
CA THR A 101 7.68 0.47 -7.02
C THR A 101 9.08 0.42 -7.63
N ALA A 102 9.96 -0.49 -7.16
CA ALA A 102 11.29 -0.68 -7.72
C ALA A 102 11.24 -1.06 -9.20
N ARG A 103 10.29 -1.93 -9.59
CA ARG A 103 10.08 -2.29 -10.99
C ARG A 103 9.60 -1.11 -11.84
N GLN A 104 8.69 -0.29 -11.32
CA GLN A 104 8.24 0.91 -12.02
C GLN A 104 9.38 1.92 -12.17
N LEU A 105 10.21 2.08 -11.13
CA LEU A 105 11.36 2.97 -11.14
C LEU A 105 12.41 2.53 -12.16
N ALA A 106 12.78 1.25 -12.17
CA ALA A 106 13.73 0.69 -13.13
C ALA A 106 13.19 0.84 -14.57
N LYS A 107 11.91 0.52 -14.80
CA LYS A 107 11.26 0.72 -16.10
C LYS A 107 11.29 2.19 -16.55
N HIS A 108 11.06 3.13 -15.65
CA HIS A 108 11.13 4.56 -15.95
C HIS A 108 12.54 5.01 -16.32
N LYS A 109 13.57 4.42 -15.71
CA LYS A 109 14.99 4.68 -16.00
C LYS A 109 15.55 3.88 -17.19
N ASN A 110 14.76 2.98 -17.79
CA ASN A 110 15.22 2.00 -18.78
C ASN A 110 16.37 1.11 -18.26
N GLU A 111 16.34 0.79 -16.97
CA GLU A 111 17.29 -0.09 -16.30
C GLU A 111 16.62 -1.41 -15.89
N VAL A 112 17.43 -2.41 -15.55
CA VAL A 112 16.95 -3.64 -14.91
C VAL A 112 16.73 -3.39 -13.41
N VAL A 113 15.79 -4.11 -12.81
CA VAL A 113 15.56 -4.04 -11.36
C VAL A 113 16.79 -4.59 -10.65
N SER A 114 17.39 -3.74 -9.82
CA SER A 114 18.56 -4.04 -8.99
C SER A 114 18.25 -3.78 -7.51
N SER A 115 19.18 -4.13 -6.62
CA SER A 115 19.12 -3.89 -5.18
C SER A 115 18.94 -2.41 -4.85
N SER A 116 19.58 -1.51 -5.61
CA SER A 116 19.49 -0.06 -5.40
C SER A 116 18.07 0.47 -5.63
N HIS A 117 17.35 -0.07 -6.62
CA HIS A 117 15.94 0.27 -6.87
C HIS A 117 15.03 -0.17 -5.72
N LEU A 118 15.29 -1.36 -5.16
CA LEU A 118 14.55 -1.88 -4.01
C LEU A 118 14.82 -1.07 -2.75
N GLN A 119 16.09 -0.76 -2.48
CA GLN A 119 16.49 0.04 -1.33
C GLN A 119 15.85 1.43 -1.37
N TYR A 120 15.89 2.10 -2.52
CA TYR A 120 15.23 3.39 -2.70
C TYR A 120 13.71 3.31 -2.49
N ALA A 121 13.06 2.27 -3.02
CA ALA A 121 11.62 2.09 -2.84
C ALA A 121 11.23 1.90 -1.36
N ILE A 122 12.06 1.17 -0.59
CA ILE A 122 11.86 0.98 0.84
C ILE A 122 12.12 2.28 1.60
N GLU A 123 13.19 3.00 1.28
CA GLU A 123 13.54 4.27 1.92
C GLU A 123 12.44 5.32 1.74
N VAL A 124 11.94 5.50 0.51
CA VAL A 124 10.84 6.44 0.24
C VAL A 124 9.58 6.07 1.02
N ALA A 125 9.27 4.77 1.12
CA ALA A 125 8.15 4.30 1.93
C ALA A 125 8.35 4.58 3.42
N SER A 126 9.55 4.33 3.95
CA SER A 126 9.88 4.60 5.35
C SER A 126 9.80 6.09 5.68
N ASN A 127 10.35 6.95 4.81
CA ASN A 127 10.31 8.40 4.97
C ASN A 127 8.86 8.91 4.97
N PHE A 128 7.99 8.32 4.16
CA PHE A 128 6.57 8.64 4.16
C PHE A 128 5.89 8.22 5.46
N ASP A 129 6.16 7.00 5.95
CA ASP A 129 5.59 6.53 7.22
C ASP A 129 6.05 7.42 8.40
N ASP A 130 7.30 7.85 8.41
CA ASP A 130 7.83 8.75 9.45
C ASP A 130 7.26 10.17 9.32
N TYR A 131 7.06 10.68 8.10
CA TYR A 131 6.32 11.92 7.88
C TYR A 131 4.90 11.85 8.46
N ILE A 132 4.17 10.76 8.19
CA ILE A 132 2.81 10.57 8.72
C ILE A 132 2.81 10.47 10.26
N LYS A 133 3.78 9.81 10.86
CA LYS A 133 3.92 9.76 12.34
C LYS A 133 4.17 11.16 12.91
N ASN A 134 5.11 11.91 12.34
CA ASN A 134 5.45 13.26 12.81
C ASN A 134 4.26 14.23 12.69
N VAL A 135 3.49 14.15 11.60
CA VAL A 135 2.26 14.95 11.45
C VAL A 135 1.23 14.59 12.52
N ARG A 136 1.11 13.31 12.89
CA ARG A 136 0.20 12.85 13.95
C ARG A 136 0.69 13.25 15.35
N GLU A 137 1.99 13.18 15.62
CA GLU A 137 2.58 13.56 16.91
C GLU A 137 2.55 15.08 17.14
N GLY A 138 2.50 15.87 16.08
CA GLY A 138 2.32 17.33 16.14
C GLY A 138 0.88 17.81 16.29
N LEU A 139 -0.10 16.90 16.23
CA LEU A 139 -1.52 17.22 16.40
C LEU A 139 -1.99 16.72 17.76
N THR A 140 -2.66 17.57 18.53
CA THR A 140 -3.31 17.13 19.77
C THR A 140 -4.48 16.20 19.44
N ASP A 141 -4.81 15.25 20.33
CA ASP A 141 -5.99 14.38 20.17
C ASP A 141 -7.28 15.20 19.95
N GLU A 142 -7.35 16.43 20.49
CA GLU A 142 -8.43 17.38 20.25
C GLU A 142 -8.44 17.96 18.82
N GLU A 143 -7.29 18.19 18.19
CA GLU A 143 -7.19 18.65 16.79
C GLU A 143 -7.49 17.50 15.82
N LEU A 144 -7.06 16.28 16.13
CA LEU A 144 -7.43 15.07 15.38
C LEU A 144 -8.93 14.78 15.50
N ALA A 145 -9.53 14.99 16.68
CA ALA A 145 -10.96 14.84 16.89
C ALA A 145 -11.80 15.99 16.32
N ARG A 146 -11.25 17.21 16.22
CA ARG A 146 -11.92 18.35 15.55
C ARG A 146 -11.89 18.23 14.03
N ASP A 147 -10.85 17.64 13.45
CA ASP A 147 -10.80 17.36 12.01
C ASP A 147 -11.69 16.16 11.64
N GLY A 148 -11.81 15.17 12.54
CA GLY A 148 -12.70 14.00 12.42
C GLY A 148 -14.09 14.15 13.07
N GLY A 149 -14.48 15.35 13.50
CA GLY A 149 -15.68 15.53 14.31
C GLY A 149 -16.16 16.99 14.41
N TYR A 150 -17.41 17.18 13.99
CA TYR A 150 -18.24 18.38 14.07
C TYR A 150 -18.08 19.46 12.98
N ARG A 151 -18.82 19.27 11.89
CA ARG A 151 -19.79 20.26 11.41
C ARG A 151 -21.06 19.57 10.94
#